data_AF-A0A9W6WU77-F1
#
_entry.id   AF-A0A9W6WU77-F1
#
_cell.length_a   1.000
_cell.length_b   1.000
_cell.length_c   1.000
_cell.angle_alpha   90.00
_cell.angle_beta   90.00
_cell.angle_gamma   90.00
#
_symmetry.space_group_name_H-M   'P 1'
#
loop_
_entity.id
_entity.type
_entity.pdbx_description
1 polymer ?
#
loop_
_entity_poly.entity_id
_entity_poly.type
_entity_poly.pdbx_seq_one_letter_code
_entity_poly.pdbx_strand_id
1 'polypeptide(L)'
;MPFRCSAVQHTWLLHPGDQENRALLNNTSELRSRKFYFEHYFYHGSIGYYSFYEEAVGTYCRQDKTAYVGVQGLGTLDVNGEELAEDRGAPGYRRSYWYGIFGAIWIAYRSLLLRKSFFLCKQYGRRCDRMNERLRRKNAVVFMQESMRLSAHGTTNYHRIVMMYMLLEGLLSDLFLLIAQDGLLSRVQYISLGYNLAGILSMLFELVESIKCLREKSRIFFKRLLFSYETSLLGEFLSAGLMQHYLTWINRSGLRDSRPTALAVSYCVWSLIGHGTIVIGLATFVICVRITWAAIYTRCCHGTLAVLTASCCVDATLGIRSKMVMLGGYLWEEGILYYKIIALKSFGILKMTEEDGAEFFVVRKVHWVTVPRNDLFVIGSVLGHRVEPCRERLCTGPITLFDRHLGGDLHQTGSSRSRLIRVDNKVIDGKGTRSAAVIPNSTCTSSAHLSVKYELNIDFTASVNK
;
A
#
# COMPACT_ATOMS: atom_id res chain seq x y z
N MET A 1 15.54 2.32 41.47
CA MET A 1 15.58 0.85 41.32
C MET A 1 15.67 0.55 39.82
N PRO A 2 16.69 -0.16 39.34
CA PRO A 2 16.93 -0.25 37.90
C PRO A 2 16.04 -1.35 37.31
N PHE A 3 15.04 -0.92 36.54
CA PHE A 3 14.20 -1.79 35.70
C PHE A 3 15.06 -2.43 34.61
N ARG A 4 15.28 -3.74 34.71
CA ARG A 4 15.92 -4.55 33.67
C ARG A 4 14.83 -5.19 32.83
N CYS A 5 14.46 -4.54 31.73
CA CYS A 5 13.54 -5.13 30.75
C CYS A 5 14.28 -5.52 29.46
N SER A 6 14.21 -6.80 29.14
CA SER A 6 14.73 -7.48 27.94
C SER A 6 14.07 -6.93 26.67
N ALA A 7 14.77 -6.31 25.73
CA ALA A 7 15.56 -7.03 24.75
C ALA A 7 16.99 -7.26 25.23
N VAL A 8 17.20 -8.34 25.98
CA VAL A 8 18.57 -8.74 26.23
C VAL A 8 19.02 -9.53 25.03
N GLN A 9 19.77 -8.85 24.17
CA GLN A 9 20.98 -9.47 23.65
C GLN A 9 21.83 -9.84 24.87
N HIS A 10 21.50 -10.97 25.51
CA HIS A 10 22.37 -11.62 26.46
C HIS A 10 23.43 -12.33 25.61
N THR A 11 24.24 -11.53 24.93
CA THR A 11 25.63 -11.88 24.67
C THR A 11 26.29 -11.88 26.04
N TRP A 12 26.02 -12.91 26.85
CA TRP A 12 26.79 -13.16 28.05
C TRP A 12 28.20 -13.43 27.58
N LEU A 13 29.09 -12.52 27.97
CA LEU A 13 30.39 -12.83 28.55
C LEU A 13 30.74 -14.31 28.42
N LEU A 14 31.63 -14.62 27.48
CA LEU A 14 32.60 -15.69 27.67
C LEU A 14 33.40 -15.34 28.94
N HIS A 15 32.85 -15.62 30.12
CA HIS A 15 33.63 -15.72 31.34
C HIS A 15 34.21 -17.14 31.34
N PRO A 16 35.54 -17.31 31.22
CA PRO A 16 36.17 -18.58 31.49
C PRO A 16 36.14 -18.78 33.00
N GLY A 17 35.34 -19.72 33.49
CA GLY A 17 35.28 -20.01 34.92
C GLY A 17 34.22 -21.05 35.25
N ASP A 18 34.71 -22.27 35.50
CA ASP A 18 34.08 -23.37 36.24
C ASP A 18 32.97 -24.17 35.55
N GLN A 19 33.41 -25.09 34.68
CA GLN A 19 32.99 -26.49 34.81
C GLN A 19 34.22 -27.39 34.74
N GLU A 20 34.82 -27.57 35.92
CA GLU A 20 35.59 -28.76 36.23
C GLU A 20 34.63 -29.97 36.25
N ASN A 21 35.07 -31.08 35.66
CA ASN A 21 34.44 -32.41 35.60
C ASN A 21 33.43 -32.72 34.47
N ARG A 22 33.96 -32.99 33.27
CA ARG A 22 33.99 -34.37 32.72
C ARG A 22 35.13 -34.52 31.72
N ALA A 23 36.22 -35.13 32.18
CA ALA A 23 37.36 -35.51 31.38
C ALA A 23 37.07 -36.75 30.51
N LEU A 24 37.89 -36.88 29.46
CA LEU A 24 38.23 -38.09 28.69
C LEU A 24 37.37 -38.43 27.45
N LEU A 25 37.76 -37.82 26.32
CA LEU A 25 38.21 -38.60 25.16
C LEU A 25 39.26 -37.80 24.38
N ASN A 26 40.52 -38.18 24.61
CA ASN A 26 41.70 -37.73 23.87
C ASN A 26 41.65 -38.25 22.42
N ASN A 27 41.87 -37.39 21.44
CA ASN A 27 43.07 -37.50 20.60
C ASN A 27 43.28 -36.29 19.69
N THR A 28 44.55 -35.93 19.58
CA THR A 28 45.18 -34.83 18.85
C THR A 28 44.72 -34.67 17.39
N SER A 29 44.04 -33.56 17.08
CA SER A 29 44.17 -32.79 15.81
C SER A 29 43.22 -31.58 15.66
N GLU A 30 42.32 -31.28 16.61
CA GLU A 30 41.32 -30.21 16.43
C GLU A 30 41.57 -28.90 17.20
N LEU A 31 42.82 -28.59 17.57
CA LEU A 31 43.17 -27.27 18.12
C LEU A 31 43.18 -26.13 17.06
N ARG A 32 42.42 -26.27 15.97
CA ARG A 32 42.41 -25.32 14.83
C ARG A 32 41.03 -24.77 14.44
N SER A 33 39.95 -25.14 15.12
CA SER A 33 38.66 -24.45 14.93
C SER A 33 37.94 -24.26 16.27
N ARG A 34 38.15 -23.09 16.91
CA ARG A 34 37.42 -22.71 18.13
C ARG A 34 35.97 -22.36 17.76
N LYS A 35 35.16 -23.41 17.61
CA LYS A 35 33.72 -23.39 17.41
C LYS A 35 33.05 -23.66 18.76
N PHE A 36 32.12 -22.82 19.19
CA PHE A 36 31.42 -22.94 20.47
C PHE A 36 29.93 -23.16 20.23
N TYR A 37 29.38 -24.26 20.71
CA TYR A 37 27.95 -24.52 20.68
C TYR A 37 27.23 -23.66 21.71
N PHE A 38 26.08 -23.13 21.34
CA PHE A 38 25.21 -22.39 22.25
C PHE A 38 23.74 -22.54 21.85
N GLU A 39 22.88 -22.39 22.84
CA GLU A 39 21.43 -22.31 22.67
C GLU A 39 20.99 -20.95 23.22
N HIS A 40 20.04 -20.31 22.55
CA HIS A 40 19.49 -19.05 23.03
C HIS A 40 18.01 -18.92 22.72
N TYR A 41 17.35 -18.15 23.60
CA TYR A 41 15.98 -17.71 23.45
C TYR A 41 16.00 -16.23 23.14
N PHE A 42 15.42 -15.84 22.01
CA PHE A 42 15.25 -14.45 21.62
C PHE A 42 13.79 -14.07 21.78
N TYR A 43 13.51 -13.09 22.64
CA TYR A 43 12.19 -12.52 22.81
C TYR A 43 12.09 -11.16 22.12
N HIS A 44 10.96 -10.95 21.45
CA HIS A 44 10.62 -9.73 20.75
C HIS A 44 9.27 -9.21 21.24
N GLY A 45 9.27 -8.17 22.07
CA GLY A 45 8.04 -7.54 22.53
C GLY A 45 7.27 -6.86 21.38
N SER A 46 5.96 -7.05 21.31
CA SER A 46 5.11 -6.25 20.42
C SER A 46 4.76 -4.89 21.06
N ILE A 47 3.99 -4.05 20.37
CA ILE A 47 3.34 -2.87 20.97
C ILE A 47 2.10 -3.31 21.79
N GLY A 48 1.54 -4.49 21.49
CA GLY A 48 0.41 -5.10 22.21
C GLY A 48 0.78 -5.94 23.44
N TYR A 49 -0.18 -6.73 23.93
CA TYR A 49 -0.04 -7.58 25.14
C TYR A 49 0.69 -8.92 24.89
N TYR A 50 1.43 -9.04 23.79
CA TYR A 50 2.11 -10.29 23.44
C TYR A 50 3.52 -10.02 22.91
N SER A 51 4.32 -11.07 22.90
CA SER A 51 5.67 -11.09 22.36
C SER A 51 5.84 -12.27 21.42
N PHE A 52 6.76 -12.12 20.48
CA PHE A 52 7.27 -13.24 19.70
C PHE A 52 8.49 -13.81 20.40
N TYR A 53 8.72 -15.10 20.20
CA TYR A 53 9.96 -15.72 20.65
C TYR A 53 10.52 -16.67 19.60
N GLU A 54 11.84 -16.74 19.57
CA GLU A 54 12.63 -17.60 18.72
C GLU A 54 13.55 -18.44 19.61
N GLU A 55 13.48 -19.76 19.43
CA GLU A 55 14.39 -20.72 20.04
C GLU A 55 15.39 -21.12 18.98
N ALA A 56 16.67 -20.86 19.22
CA ALA A 56 17.67 -21.10 18.21
C ALA A 56 18.96 -21.66 18.80
N VAL A 57 19.51 -22.64 18.09
CA VAL A 57 20.76 -23.32 18.45
C VAL A 57 21.80 -22.99 17.40
N GLY A 58 23.04 -22.83 17.83
CA GLY A 58 24.07 -22.37 16.92
C GLY A 58 25.46 -22.75 17.32
N THR A 59 26.37 -22.46 16.42
CA THR A 59 27.81 -22.56 16.63
C THR A 59 28.44 -21.22 16.36
N TYR A 60 29.09 -20.64 17.35
CA TYR A 60 29.88 -19.42 17.19
C TYR A 60 31.28 -19.79 16.73
N CYS A 61 31.69 -19.26 15.59
CA CYS A 61 33.04 -19.43 15.06
C CYS A 61 33.90 -18.21 15.45
N ARG A 62 34.97 -18.45 16.21
CA ARG A 62 35.84 -17.37 16.68
C ARG A 62 36.70 -16.76 15.56
N GLN A 63 36.96 -17.49 14.48
CA GLN A 63 37.82 -17.04 13.38
C GLN A 63 37.17 -15.93 12.54
N ASP A 64 35.90 -16.10 12.20
CA ASP A 64 35.11 -15.15 11.40
C ASP A 64 34.22 -14.23 12.27
N LYS A 65 34.24 -14.43 13.60
CA LYS A 65 33.37 -13.73 14.57
C LYS A 65 31.89 -13.83 14.21
N THR A 66 31.48 -14.94 13.60
CA THR A 66 30.13 -15.17 13.11
C THR A 66 29.46 -16.27 13.91
N ALA A 67 28.22 -16.01 14.34
CA ALA A 67 27.35 -17.01 14.91
C ALA A 67 26.52 -17.64 13.79
N TYR A 68 26.68 -18.94 13.58
CA TYR A 68 25.84 -19.72 12.67
C TYR A 68 24.71 -20.30 13.49
N VAL A 69 23.48 -19.85 13.24
CA VAL A 69 22.32 -20.14 14.06
C VAL A 69 21.27 -20.83 13.21
N GLY A 70 20.72 -21.93 13.71
CA GLY A 70 19.53 -22.58 13.19
C GLY A 70 18.35 -22.37 14.14
N VAL A 71 17.24 -21.89 13.59
CA VAL A 71 15.99 -21.74 14.33
C VAL A 71 15.37 -23.11 14.58
N GLN A 72 15.20 -23.49 15.86
CA GLN A 72 14.52 -24.72 16.24
C GLN A 72 13.03 -24.52 16.50
N GLY A 73 12.64 -23.36 17.02
CA GLY A 73 11.28 -23.08 17.43
C GLY A 73 10.90 -21.62 17.24
N LEU A 74 9.66 -21.38 16.83
CA LEU A 74 9.07 -20.04 16.75
C LEU A 74 7.69 -20.07 17.40
N GLY A 75 7.42 -19.06 18.22
CA GLY A 75 6.14 -18.95 18.86
C GLY A 75 5.80 -17.54 19.30
N THR A 76 4.69 -17.44 20.01
CA THR A 76 4.19 -16.20 20.57
C THR A 76 3.74 -16.46 22.01
N LEU A 77 3.81 -15.43 22.85
CA LEU A 77 3.48 -15.53 24.26
C LEU A 77 2.71 -14.29 24.71
N ASP A 78 1.62 -14.46 25.47
CA ASP A 78 0.77 -13.38 26.03
C ASP A 78 1.44 -12.66 27.21
N VAL A 79 2.68 -12.23 27.01
CA VAL A 79 3.48 -11.52 28.01
C VAL A 79 4.28 -10.45 27.28
N ASN A 80 4.38 -9.27 27.86
CA ASN A 80 5.21 -8.19 27.36
C ASN A 80 5.76 -7.33 28.51
N GLY A 81 6.70 -6.43 28.22
CA GLY A 81 7.24 -5.51 29.22
C GLY A 81 8.10 -6.20 30.29
N GLU A 82 7.88 -5.85 31.55
CA GLU A 82 8.68 -6.32 32.70
C GLU A 82 8.55 -7.84 32.92
N GLU A 83 7.33 -8.36 32.85
CA GLU A 83 7.07 -9.80 33.01
C GLU A 83 7.79 -10.64 31.95
N LEU A 84 7.95 -10.12 30.72
CA LEU A 84 8.68 -10.81 29.66
C LEU A 84 10.19 -10.89 29.95
N ALA A 85 10.72 -9.91 30.67
CA ALA A 85 12.13 -9.84 31.01
C ALA A 85 12.54 -10.74 32.16
N GLU A 86 11.60 -11.05 33.03
CA GLU A 86 11.78 -11.98 34.12
C GLU A 86 11.49 -13.43 33.70
N ASP A 87 10.88 -13.63 32.53
CA ASP A 87 10.63 -14.95 31.99
C ASP A 87 11.93 -15.68 31.66
N ARG A 88 12.09 -16.87 32.26
CA ARG A 88 13.26 -17.73 32.10
C ARG A 88 13.04 -18.87 31.12
N GLY A 89 11.97 -18.81 30.33
CA GLY A 89 11.52 -19.94 29.53
C GLY A 89 10.85 -21.03 30.37
N ALA A 90 10.16 -21.96 29.72
CA ALA A 90 9.56 -23.14 30.34
C ALA A 90 9.62 -24.30 29.35
N PRO A 91 9.70 -25.56 29.82
CA PRO A 91 9.64 -26.71 28.94
C PRO A 91 8.23 -26.81 28.32
N GLY A 92 8.13 -26.54 27.01
CA GLY A 92 6.90 -26.71 26.22
C GLY A 92 6.62 -25.57 25.24
N TYR A 93 5.80 -25.85 24.23
CA TYR A 93 5.44 -24.87 23.22
C TYR A 93 4.48 -23.81 23.80
N ARG A 94 4.86 -22.54 23.71
CA ARG A 94 4.09 -21.40 24.23
C ARG A 94 3.31 -20.74 23.09
N ARG A 95 2.07 -20.35 23.40
CA ARG A 95 1.12 -19.78 22.43
C ARG A 95 0.50 -18.51 23.00
N SER A 96 0.35 -17.50 22.16
CA SER A 96 -0.40 -16.29 22.47
C SER A 96 -1.84 -16.44 21.98
N TYR A 97 -2.79 -16.48 22.91
CA TYR A 97 -4.21 -16.37 22.58
C TYR A 97 -4.54 -14.96 22.11
N TRP A 98 -3.87 -13.93 22.63
CA TRP A 98 -4.08 -12.55 22.21
C TRP A 98 -3.71 -12.36 20.74
N TYR A 99 -2.51 -12.83 20.34
CA TYR A 99 -2.07 -12.83 18.95
C TYR A 99 -3.01 -13.64 18.07
N GLY A 100 -3.43 -14.82 18.53
CA GLY A 100 -4.40 -15.65 17.81
C GLY A 100 -5.73 -14.95 17.57
N ILE A 101 -6.29 -14.27 18.59
CA ILE A 101 -7.55 -13.54 18.51
C ILE A 101 -7.42 -12.32 17.58
N PHE A 102 -6.40 -11.48 17.75
CA PHE A 102 -6.19 -10.30 16.92
C PHE A 102 -5.89 -10.68 15.48
N GLY A 103 -5.06 -11.70 15.26
CA GLY A 103 -4.81 -12.30 13.96
C GLY A 103 -6.09 -12.80 13.30
N ALA A 104 -6.93 -13.53 14.05
CA ALA A 104 -8.23 -14.01 13.55
C ALA A 104 -9.18 -12.85 13.18
N ILE A 105 -9.28 -11.81 14.01
CA ILE A 105 -10.05 -10.59 13.71
C ILE A 105 -9.53 -9.92 12.44
N TRP A 106 -8.21 -9.81 12.29
CA TRP A 106 -7.60 -9.19 11.12
C TRP A 106 -7.85 -9.99 9.84
N ILE A 107 -7.68 -11.31 9.90
CA ILE A 107 -7.97 -12.21 8.78
C ILE A 107 -9.45 -12.11 8.40
N ALA A 108 -10.35 -12.19 9.39
CA ALA A 108 -11.79 -12.04 9.15
C ALA A 108 -12.11 -10.70 8.48
N TYR A 109 -11.52 -9.60 8.96
CA TYR A 109 -11.66 -8.28 8.36
C TYR A 109 -11.19 -8.25 6.89
N ARG A 110 -10.02 -8.80 6.60
CA ARG A 110 -9.47 -8.89 5.24
C ARG A 110 -10.32 -9.77 4.32
N SER A 111 -10.82 -10.89 4.82
CA SER A 111 -11.74 -11.77 4.08
C SER A 111 -13.05 -11.05 3.74
N LEU A 112 -13.63 -10.31 4.68
CA LEU A 112 -14.82 -9.49 4.44
C LEU A 112 -14.54 -8.38 3.41
N LEU A 113 -13.39 -7.71 3.51
CA LEU A 113 -12.96 -6.70 2.56
C LEU A 113 -12.84 -7.27 1.14
N LEU A 114 -12.21 -8.44 0.98
CA LEU A 114 -12.07 -9.13 -0.31
C LEU A 114 -13.43 -9.54 -0.87
N ARG A 115 -14.29 -10.15 -0.04
CA ARG A 115 -15.66 -10.54 -0.44
C ARG A 115 -16.48 -9.34 -0.91
N LYS A 116 -16.45 -8.24 -0.16
CA LYS A 116 -17.12 -6.99 -0.53
C LYS A 116 -16.60 -6.46 -1.86
N SER A 117 -15.28 -6.38 -2.01
CA SER A 117 -14.62 -5.88 -3.22
C SER A 117 -14.97 -6.71 -4.44
N PHE A 118 -14.97 -8.04 -4.30
CA PHE A 118 -15.39 -8.96 -5.36
C PHE A 118 -16.82 -8.67 -5.81
N PHE A 119 -17.75 -8.48 -4.88
CA PHE A 119 -19.13 -8.19 -5.21
C PHE A 119 -19.31 -6.81 -5.87
N LEU A 120 -18.57 -5.79 -5.44
CA LEU A 120 -18.53 -4.47 -6.07
C LEU A 120 -18.03 -4.56 -7.52
N CYS A 121 -16.91 -5.25 -7.75
CA CYS A 121 -16.37 -5.51 -9.09
C CYS A 121 -17.37 -6.26 -9.97
N LYS A 122 -18.03 -7.29 -9.45
CA LYS A 122 -19.05 -8.06 -10.17
C LYS A 122 -20.25 -7.20 -10.55
N GLN A 123 -20.74 -6.35 -9.65
CA GLN A 123 -21.84 -5.43 -9.94
C GLN A 123 -21.46 -4.37 -10.97
N TYR A 124 -20.25 -3.82 -10.87
CA TYR A 124 -19.75 -2.84 -11.82
C TYR A 124 -19.59 -3.46 -13.21
N GLY A 125 -18.98 -4.64 -13.32
CA GLY A 125 -18.87 -5.40 -14.57
C GLY A 125 -20.23 -5.65 -15.21
N ARG A 126 -21.20 -6.18 -14.46
CA ARG A 126 -22.58 -6.38 -14.95
C ARG A 126 -23.24 -5.09 -15.43
N ARG A 127 -22.94 -3.95 -14.80
CA ARG A 127 -23.48 -2.65 -15.21
C ARG A 127 -22.83 -2.19 -16.52
N CYS A 128 -21.52 -2.35 -16.66
CA CYS A 128 -20.84 -2.11 -17.93
C CYS A 128 -21.40 -2.98 -19.06
N ASP A 129 -21.66 -4.27 -18.81
CA ASP A 129 -22.26 -5.17 -19.81
C ASP A 129 -23.64 -4.66 -20.28
N ARG A 130 -24.49 -4.20 -19.34
CA ARG A 130 -25.81 -3.63 -19.67
C ARG A 130 -25.74 -2.33 -20.47
N MET A 131 -24.68 -1.54 -20.27
CA MET A 131 -24.43 -0.32 -21.04
C MET A 131 -23.69 -0.60 -22.35
N ASN A 132 -23.43 -1.87 -22.69
CA ASN A 132 -22.64 -2.31 -23.84
C ASN A 132 -21.20 -1.74 -23.85
N GLU A 133 -20.60 -1.67 -22.67
CA GLU A 133 -19.35 -0.95 -22.42
C GLU A 133 -18.20 -1.90 -22.09
N ARG A 134 -17.20 -2.01 -22.96
CA ARG A 134 -16.06 -2.91 -22.74
C ARG A 134 -15.10 -2.38 -21.67
N LEU A 135 -14.80 -3.18 -20.65
CA LEU A 135 -13.85 -2.83 -19.60
C LEU A 135 -12.46 -3.41 -19.90
N ARG A 136 -11.46 -2.53 -20.13
CA ARG A 136 -10.06 -2.96 -20.31
C ARG A 136 -9.48 -3.44 -18.99
N ARG A 137 -8.55 -4.40 -19.04
CA ARG A 137 -7.87 -4.96 -17.85
C ARG A 137 -7.27 -3.88 -16.94
N LYS A 138 -6.59 -2.89 -17.51
CA LYS A 138 -6.00 -1.76 -16.74
C LYS A 138 -7.07 -1.02 -15.92
N ASN A 139 -8.21 -0.72 -16.53
CA ASN A 139 -9.30 0.02 -15.90
C ASN A 139 -9.97 -0.82 -14.79
N ALA A 140 -10.12 -2.12 -15.03
CA ALA A 140 -10.67 -3.05 -14.06
C ALA A 140 -9.78 -3.16 -12.81
N VAL A 141 -8.45 -3.17 -12.98
CA VAL A 141 -7.50 -3.21 -11.86
C VAL A 141 -7.60 -1.94 -11.01
N VAL A 142 -7.70 -0.77 -11.63
CA VAL A 142 -7.90 0.50 -10.91
C VAL A 142 -9.20 0.48 -10.10
N PHE A 143 -10.31 0.05 -10.72
CA PHE A 143 -11.59 -0.07 -10.02
C PHE A 143 -11.54 -1.06 -8.85
N MET A 144 -10.87 -2.20 -9.05
CA MET A 144 -10.66 -3.21 -8.02
C MET A 144 -9.85 -2.64 -6.85
N GLN A 145 -8.79 -1.89 -7.12
CA GLN A 145 -7.95 -1.30 -6.06
C GLN A 145 -8.70 -0.22 -5.26
N GLU A 146 -9.50 0.64 -5.91
CA GLU A 146 -10.40 1.56 -5.19
C GLU A 146 -11.45 0.78 -4.34
N SER A 147 -11.96 -0.34 -4.86
CA SER A 147 -12.94 -1.16 -4.13
C SER A 147 -12.35 -1.85 -2.89
N MET A 148 -11.05 -2.19 -2.92
CA MET A 148 -10.30 -2.79 -1.82
C MET A 148 -9.80 -1.78 -0.78
N ARG A 149 -10.40 -0.58 -0.71
CA ARG A 149 -10.05 0.42 0.29
C ARG A 149 -10.27 -0.11 1.71
N LEU A 150 -9.25 0.06 2.55
CA LEU A 150 -9.21 -0.36 3.95
C LEU A 150 -10.15 0.44 4.86
N SER A 151 -10.55 1.67 4.48
CA SER A 151 -11.53 2.49 5.17
C SER A 151 -12.79 2.65 4.33
N ALA A 152 -13.96 2.60 4.95
CA ALA A 152 -15.21 2.92 4.27
C ALA A 152 -15.37 4.44 4.08
N HIS A 153 -16.26 4.83 3.17
CA HIS A 153 -16.64 6.24 3.05
C HIS A 153 -17.37 6.71 4.32
N GLY A 154 -17.00 7.88 4.84
CA GLY A 154 -17.59 8.43 6.07
C GLY A 154 -17.04 7.83 7.36
N THR A 155 -15.96 7.05 7.29
CA THR A 155 -15.28 6.50 8.47
C THR A 155 -14.78 7.60 9.42
N THR A 156 -14.99 7.43 10.73
CA THR A 156 -14.47 8.34 11.76
C THR A 156 -12.97 8.14 12.00
N ASN A 157 -12.31 9.14 12.59
CA ASN A 157 -10.87 9.06 12.88
C ASN A 157 -10.52 7.95 13.88
N TYR A 158 -11.40 7.64 14.82
CA TYR A 158 -11.22 6.52 15.74
C TYR A 158 -11.04 5.19 15.00
N HIS A 159 -11.93 4.87 14.07
CA HIS A 159 -11.82 3.65 13.27
C HIS A 159 -10.56 3.64 12.39
N ARG A 160 -10.14 4.79 11.85
CA ARG A 160 -8.87 4.89 11.10
C ARG A 160 -7.66 4.56 12.00
N ILE A 161 -7.67 5.03 13.24
CA ILE A 161 -6.61 4.73 14.22
C ILE A 161 -6.60 3.23 14.56
N VAL A 162 -7.76 2.60 14.77
CA VAL A 162 -7.84 1.15 14.99
C VAL A 162 -7.28 0.38 13.80
N MET A 163 -7.64 0.76 12.56
CA MET A 163 -7.09 0.12 11.36
C MET A 163 -5.57 0.35 11.22
N MET A 164 -5.08 1.53 11.60
CA MET A 164 -3.65 1.83 11.63
C MET A 164 -2.91 0.94 12.62
N TYR A 165 -3.48 0.75 13.82
CA TYR A 165 -2.92 -0.14 14.83
C TYR A 165 -2.80 -1.58 14.31
N MET A 166 -3.86 -2.11 13.68
CA MET A 166 -3.83 -3.45 13.09
C MET A 166 -2.78 -3.59 11.97
N LEU A 167 -2.59 -2.54 11.15
CA LEU A 167 -1.54 -2.52 10.12
C LEU A 167 -0.13 -2.49 10.73
N LEU A 168 0.05 -1.78 11.84
CA LEU A 168 1.31 -1.69 12.55
C LEU A 168 1.69 -3.04 13.20
N GLU A 169 0.75 -3.71 13.85
CA GLU A 169 0.93 -5.06 14.38
C GLU A 169 1.26 -6.07 13.28
N GLY A 170 0.62 -5.97 12.11
CA GLY A 170 0.95 -6.77 10.94
C GLY A 170 2.37 -6.51 10.43
N LEU A 171 2.79 -5.24 10.37
CA LEU A 171 4.14 -4.84 9.97
C LEU A 171 5.21 -5.39 10.92
N LEU A 172 4.98 -5.34 12.23
CA LEU A 172 5.88 -5.90 13.23
C LEU A 172 5.97 -7.42 13.12
N SER A 173 4.84 -8.09 12.89
CA SER A 173 4.79 -9.54 12.63
C SER A 173 5.62 -9.92 11.40
N ASP A 174 5.46 -9.19 10.29
CA ASP A 174 6.23 -9.41 9.05
C ASP A 174 7.74 -9.21 9.31
N LEU A 175 8.12 -8.18 10.07
CA LEU A 175 9.52 -7.90 10.40
C LEU A 175 10.13 -9.01 11.27
N PHE A 176 9.40 -9.52 12.25
CA PHE A 176 9.83 -10.66 13.06
C PHE A 176 10.00 -11.92 12.21
N LEU A 177 9.01 -12.24 11.36
CA LEU A 177 9.08 -13.42 10.49
C LEU A 177 10.20 -13.32 9.44
N LEU A 178 10.58 -12.10 9.02
CA LEU A 178 11.72 -11.89 8.14
C LEU A 178 13.07 -12.22 8.79
N ILE A 179 13.19 -12.06 10.11
CA ILE A 179 14.40 -12.45 10.85
C ILE A 179 14.46 -13.97 10.97
N ALA A 180 13.31 -14.60 11.15
CA ALA A 180 13.20 -16.03 11.46
C ALA A 180 13.12 -16.95 10.22
N GLN A 181 12.87 -16.41 9.02
CA GLN A 181 12.63 -17.19 7.82
C GLN A 181 13.65 -16.89 6.72
N ASP A 182 14.14 -17.94 6.07
CA ASP A 182 15.00 -17.86 4.89
C ASP A 182 14.28 -18.35 3.61
N GLY A 183 14.87 -18.05 2.45
CA GLY A 183 14.46 -18.61 1.16
C GLY A 183 13.22 -17.98 0.52
N LEU A 184 12.26 -18.80 0.08
CA LEU A 184 11.07 -18.32 -0.64
C LEU A 184 10.04 -17.67 0.29
N LEU A 185 9.94 -18.12 1.54
CA LEU A 185 9.00 -17.58 2.51
C LEU A 185 9.35 -16.13 2.86
N SER A 186 10.64 -15.80 3.01
CA SER A 186 11.08 -14.43 3.27
C SER A 186 10.72 -13.47 2.12
N ARG A 187 10.72 -13.92 0.87
CA ARG A 187 10.24 -13.12 -0.27
C ARG A 187 8.76 -12.77 -0.15
N VAL A 188 7.93 -13.72 0.28
CA VAL A 188 6.50 -13.48 0.53
C VAL A 188 6.33 -12.48 1.67
N GLN A 189 7.13 -12.59 2.74
CA GLN A 189 7.10 -11.64 3.85
C GLN A 189 7.50 -10.22 3.42
N TYR A 190 8.50 -10.06 2.55
CA TYR A 190 8.85 -8.74 2.01
C TYR A 190 7.70 -8.09 1.22
N ILE A 191 6.92 -8.89 0.49
CA ILE A 191 5.72 -8.41 -0.21
C ILE A 191 4.65 -7.99 0.81
N SER A 192 4.40 -8.80 1.83
CA SER A 192 3.47 -8.49 2.94
C SER A 192 3.85 -7.18 3.63
N LEU A 193 5.13 -7.04 3.99
CA LEU A 193 5.70 -5.87 4.65
C LEU A 193 5.49 -4.60 3.81
N GLY A 194 5.81 -4.66 2.51
CA GLY A 194 5.61 -3.54 1.60
C GLY A 194 4.13 -3.12 1.48
N TYR A 195 3.23 -4.09 1.46
CA TYR A 195 1.79 -3.85 1.38
C TYR A 195 1.22 -3.25 2.68
N ASN A 196 1.64 -3.75 3.85
CA ASN A 196 1.25 -3.18 5.15
C ASN A 196 1.79 -1.76 5.29
N LEU A 197 3.04 -1.50 4.88
CA LEU A 197 3.64 -0.17 4.87
C LEU A 197 2.90 0.81 3.93
N ALA A 198 2.52 0.37 2.73
CA ALA A 198 1.69 1.17 1.81
C ALA A 198 0.30 1.47 2.41
N GLY A 199 -0.28 0.51 3.14
CA GLY A 199 -1.50 0.68 3.92
C GLY A 199 -1.37 1.77 4.99
N ILE A 200 -0.28 1.75 5.76
CA ILE A 200 0.05 2.76 6.79
C ILE A 200 0.16 4.15 6.15
N LEU A 201 0.95 4.29 5.08
CA LEU A 201 1.12 5.56 4.36
C LEU A 201 -0.23 6.13 3.88
N SER A 202 -1.08 5.28 3.31
CA SER A 202 -2.41 5.70 2.84
C SER A 202 -3.33 6.08 3.98
N MET A 203 -3.36 5.31 5.07
CA MET A 203 -4.21 5.61 6.22
C MET A 203 -3.77 6.89 6.93
N LEU A 204 -2.47 7.15 7.00
CA LEU A 204 -1.92 8.36 7.62
C LEU A 204 -2.33 9.59 6.81
N PHE A 205 -2.22 9.52 5.47
CA PHE A 205 -2.66 10.60 4.61
C PHE A 205 -4.17 10.84 4.70
N GLU A 206 -5.00 9.78 4.74
CA GLU A 206 -6.45 9.93 4.94
C GLU A 206 -6.79 10.59 6.29
N LEU A 207 -6.03 10.26 7.35
CA LEU A 207 -6.19 10.89 8.66
C LEU A 207 -5.85 12.39 8.58
N VAL A 208 -4.73 12.75 7.96
CA VAL A 208 -4.34 14.15 7.74
C VAL A 208 -5.37 14.91 6.90
N GLU A 209 -5.89 14.29 5.84
CA GLU A 209 -6.91 14.87 4.97
C GLU A 209 -8.23 15.10 5.73
N SER A 210 -8.60 14.17 6.61
CA SER A 210 -9.82 14.28 7.42
C SER A 210 -9.78 15.41 8.46
N ILE A 211 -8.58 15.74 8.96
CA ILE A 211 -8.35 16.85 9.91
C ILE A 211 -8.37 18.21 9.19
N LYS A 212 -8.46 18.22 7.84
CA LYS A 212 -8.41 19.43 6.99
C LYS A 212 -7.18 20.30 7.25
N CYS A 213 -6.07 19.68 7.64
CA CYS A 213 -4.83 20.37 7.98
C CYS A 213 -4.13 20.98 6.75
N LEU A 214 -4.32 20.38 5.57
CA LEU A 214 -3.66 20.81 4.33
C LEU A 214 -4.56 21.71 3.48
N ARG A 215 -3.98 22.80 2.95
CA ARG A 215 -4.61 23.59 1.89
C ARG A 215 -4.82 22.74 0.65
N GLU A 216 -5.90 22.99 -0.10
CA GLU A 216 -6.29 22.17 -1.25
C GLU A 216 -5.18 21.98 -2.30
N LYS A 217 -4.45 23.05 -2.65
CA LYS A 217 -3.33 22.98 -3.59
C LYS A 217 -2.26 21.98 -3.14
N SER A 218 -1.85 22.06 -1.86
CA SER A 218 -0.86 21.15 -1.27
C SER A 218 -1.41 19.73 -1.16
N ARG A 219 -2.67 19.58 -0.76
CA ARG A 219 -3.37 18.28 -0.67
C ARG A 219 -3.35 17.56 -2.03
N ILE A 220 -3.75 18.23 -3.10
CA ILE A 220 -3.77 17.66 -4.45
C ILE A 220 -2.35 17.34 -4.92
N PHE A 221 -1.40 18.23 -4.67
CA PHE A 221 0.00 18.00 -5.01
C PHE A 221 0.56 16.73 -4.36
N PHE A 222 0.44 16.59 -3.05
CA PHE A 222 0.88 15.38 -2.34
C PHE A 222 0.11 14.13 -2.81
N LYS A 223 -1.20 14.26 -3.07
CA LYS A 223 -2.02 13.16 -3.57
C LYS A 223 -1.54 12.66 -4.94
N ARG A 224 -1.27 13.55 -5.88
CA ARG A 224 -0.77 13.18 -7.23
C ARG A 224 0.66 12.66 -7.21
N LEU A 225 1.48 13.16 -6.30
CA LEU A 225 2.89 12.77 -6.19
C LEU A 225 3.08 11.41 -5.50
N LEU A 226 2.35 11.15 -4.41
CA LEU A 226 2.55 9.99 -3.54
C LEU A 226 1.51 8.89 -3.71
N PHE A 227 0.30 9.25 -4.15
CA PHE A 227 -0.86 8.37 -4.17
C PHE A 227 -1.42 8.23 -5.59
N SER A 228 -0.55 7.79 -6.51
CA SER A 228 -0.96 7.44 -7.87
C SER A 228 -0.85 5.93 -8.12
N TYR A 229 -1.77 5.40 -8.93
CA TYR A 229 -1.79 3.96 -9.25
C TYR A 229 -0.50 3.50 -9.95
N GLU A 230 0.00 4.31 -10.87
CA GLU A 230 1.22 4.01 -11.60
C GLU A 230 2.47 3.98 -10.70
N THR A 231 2.55 4.85 -9.71
CA THR A 231 3.75 4.97 -8.84
C THR A 231 3.68 4.08 -7.61
N SER A 232 2.48 3.82 -7.06
CA SER A 232 2.31 2.97 -5.88
C SER A 232 2.72 1.54 -6.14
N LEU A 233 2.27 0.96 -7.26
CA LEU A 233 2.58 -0.42 -7.62
C LEU A 233 4.09 -0.61 -7.85
N LEU A 234 4.74 0.34 -8.52
CA LEU A 234 6.18 0.32 -8.71
C LEU A 234 6.93 0.51 -7.39
N GLY A 235 6.48 1.45 -6.54
CA GLY A 235 7.07 1.69 -5.23
C GLY A 235 7.00 0.45 -4.33
N GLU A 236 5.86 -0.23 -4.32
CA GLU A 236 5.66 -1.49 -3.59
C GLU A 236 6.58 -2.60 -4.13
N PHE A 237 6.66 -2.76 -5.46
CA PHE A 237 7.52 -3.76 -6.09
C PHE A 237 9.02 -3.53 -5.81
N LEU A 238 9.48 -2.29 -5.99
CA LEU A 238 10.87 -1.91 -5.70
C LEU A 238 11.17 -2.02 -4.21
N SER A 239 10.22 -1.67 -3.33
CA SER A 239 10.38 -1.86 -1.89
C SER A 239 10.56 -3.33 -1.55
N ALA A 240 9.73 -4.24 -2.07
CA ALA A 240 9.86 -5.67 -1.80
C ALA A 240 11.20 -6.24 -2.31
N GLY A 241 11.70 -5.78 -3.46
CA GLY A 241 12.98 -6.24 -4.03
C GLY A 241 14.22 -5.67 -3.35
N LEU A 242 14.16 -4.44 -2.85
CA LEU A 242 15.31 -3.74 -2.26
C LEU A 242 15.32 -3.76 -0.73
N MET A 243 14.23 -4.20 -0.09
CA MET A 243 14.08 -4.27 1.37
C MET A 243 15.23 -5.03 2.03
N GLN A 244 15.60 -6.18 1.46
CA GLN A 244 16.66 -7.03 1.99
C GLN A 244 18.01 -6.31 2.03
N HIS A 245 18.33 -5.56 0.96
CA HIS A 245 19.56 -4.79 0.88
C HIS A 245 19.57 -3.67 1.92
N TYR A 246 18.44 -2.98 2.08
CA TYR A 246 18.29 -1.91 3.06
C TYR A 246 18.44 -2.42 4.51
N LEU A 247 17.77 -3.51 4.87
CA LEU A 247 17.90 -4.12 6.20
C LEU A 247 19.33 -4.60 6.48
N THR A 248 19.98 -5.19 5.47
CA THR A 248 21.39 -5.60 5.57
C THR A 248 22.30 -4.39 5.80
N TRP A 249 22.03 -3.27 5.12
CA TRP A 249 22.78 -2.03 5.30
C TRP A 249 22.58 -1.43 6.70
N ILE A 250 21.35 -1.37 7.22
CA ILE A 250 21.08 -0.95 8.60
C ILE A 250 21.82 -1.85 9.59
N ASN A 251 21.77 -3.17 9.41
CA ASN A 251 22.42 -4.11 10.32
C ASN A 251 23.95 -3.93 10.35
N ARG A 252 24.54 -3.41 9.27
CA ARG A 252 25.97 -3.08 9.17
C ARG A 252 26.31 -1.65 9.61
N SER A 253 25.32 -0.85 9.96
CA SER A 253 25.53 0.53 10.44
C SER A 253 25.96 0.56 11.91
N GLY A 254 26.42 1.73 12.36
CA GLY A 254 26.82 1.98 13.76
C GLY A 254 25.69 1.84 14.80
N LEU A 255 24.45 1.54 14.39
CA LEU A 255 23.36 1.17 15.30
C LEU A 255 23.75 -0.02 16.20
N ARG A 256 24.65 -0.90 15.74
CA ARG A 256 25.19 -2.01 16.54
C ARG A 256 25.98 -1.57 17.77
N ASP A 257 26.58 -0.37 17.72
CA ASP A 257 27.42 0.17 18.80
C ASP A 257 26.62 0.99 19.83
N SER A 258 25.28 0.99 19.73
CA SER A 258 24.38 1.77 20.58
C SER A 258 24.05 1.14 21.94
N ARG A 259 24.71 0.03 22.30
CA ARG A 259 24.57 -0.65 23.59
C ARG A 259 24.68 0.29 24.82
N PRO A 260 25.66 1.21 24.93
CA PRO A 260 25.74 2.09 26.11
C PRO A 260 24.52 3.02 26.22
N THR A 261 23.98 3.48 25.09
CA THR A 261 22.78 4.31 25.05
C THR A 261 21.53 3.50 25.42
N ALA A 262 21.43 2.26 24.94
CA ALA A 262 20.36 1.35 25.32
C ALA A 262 20.34 1.07 26.83
N LEU A 263 21.53 0.89 27.44
CA LEU A 263 21.68 0.73 28.88
C LEU A 263 21.32 1.99 29.67
N ALA A 264 21.58 3.18 29.12
CA ALA A 264 21.30 4.45 29.78
C ALA A 264 19.81 4.84 29.77
N VAL A 265 19.09 4.56 28.68
CA VAL A 265 17.67 4.94 28.52
C VAL A 265 16.73 3.81 28.92
N SER A 266 16.92 2.63 28.32
CA SER A 266 16.19 1.36 28.51
C SER A 266 16.18 0.63 27.16
N TYR A 267 16.37 -0.69 27.18
CA TYR A 267 16.28 -1.52 25.98
C TYR A 267 14.91 -1.45 25.31
N CYS A 268 13.82 -1.26 26.07
CA CYS A 268 12.47 -1.15 25.51
C CYS A 268 12.30 0.13 24.67
N VAL A 269 12.64 1.29 25.26
CA VAL A 269 12.57 2.58 24.57
C VAL A 269 13.53 2.61 23.37
N TRP A 270 14.74 2.09 23.54
CA TRP A 270 15.74 2.07 22.47
C TRP A 270 15.37 1.09 21.34
N SER A 271 14.75 -0.06 21.67
CA SER A 271 14.17 -0.98 20.68
C SER A 271 13.05 -0.31 19.89
N LEU A 272 12.13 0.40 20.55
CA LEU A 272 11.07 1.16 19.87
C LEU A 272 11.65 2.22 18.92
N ILE A 273 12.69 2.93 19.34
CA ILE A 273 13.43 3.88 18.48
C ILE A 273 14.08 3.16 17.29
N GLY A 274 14.68 1.99 17.52
CA GLY A 274 15.25 1.14 16.47
C GLY A 274 14.21 0.73 15.43
N HIS A 275 13.07 0.18 15.87
CA HIS A 275 11.96 -0.15 14.97
C HIS A 275 11.41 1.07 14.26
N GLY A 276 11.21 2.18 14.98
CA GLY A 276 10.77 3.44 14.41
C GLY A 276 11.72 3.90 13.29
N THR A 277 13.03 3.81 13.51
CA THR A 277 14.05 4.16 12.51
C THR A 277 13.94 3.28 11.26
N ILE A 278 13.77 1.96 11.43
CA ILE A 278 13.55 1.03 10.31
C ILE A 278 12.29 1.43 9.54
N VAL A 279 11.14 1.54 10.22
CA VAL A 279 9.85 1.83 9.58
C VAL A 279 9.84 3.19 8.88
N ILE A 280 10.39 4.23 9.52
CA ILE A 280 10.53 5.58 8.94
C ILE A 280 11.45 5.54 7.72
N GLY A 281 12.57 4.84 7.81
CA GLY A 281 13.50 4.70 6.70
C GLY A 281 12.87 3.98 5.50
N LEU A 282 12.12 2.91 5.74
CA LEU A 282 11.35 2.21 4.71
C LEU A 282 10.25 3.08 4.11
N ALA A 283 9.50 3.79 4.94
CA ALA A 283 8.49 4.74 4.48
C ALA A 283 9.13 5.83 3.60
N THR A 284 10.28 6.37 4.02
CA THR A 284 11.03 7.39 3.27
C THR A 284 11.50 6.85 1.94
N PHE A 285 12.02 5.63 1.89
CA PHE A 285 12.43 4.98 0.65
C PHE A 285 11.25 4.85 -0.33
N VAL A 286 10.12 4.31 0.11
CA VAL A 286 8.90 4.17 -0.71
C VAL A 286 8.43 5.53 -1.21
N ILE A 287 8.42 6.54 -0.34
CA ILE A 287 8.05 7.92 -0.68
C ILE A 287 8.98 8.46 -1.77
N CYS A 288 10.31 8.34 -1.61
CA CYS A 288 11.28 8.80 -2.60
C CYS A 288 11.07 8.15 -3.97
N VAL A 289 10.90 6.82 -4.01
CA VAL A 289 10.63 6.08 -5.26
C VAL A 289 9.35 6.60 -5.92
N ARG A 290 8.27 6.80 -5.14
CA ARG A 290 6.99 7.31 -5.66
C ARG A 290 7.12 8.72 -6.21
N ILE A 291 7.81 9.62 -5.51
CA ILE A 291 8.06 11.01 -5.92
C ILE A 291 8.84 11.04 -7.24
N THR A 292 9.98 10.35 -7.29
CA THR A 292 10.85 10.32 -8.47
C THR A 292 10.11 9.78 -9.68
N TRP A 293 9.39 8.67 -9.52
CA TRP A 293 8.64 8.09 -10.62
C TRP A 293 7.43 8.93 -11.03
N ALA A 294 6.73 9.58 -10.10
CA ALA A 294 5.63 10.49 -10.43
C ALA A 294 6.13 11.67 -11.28
N ALA A 295 7.27 12.25 -10.91
CA ALA A 295 7.89 13.34 -11.65
C ALA A 295 8.35 12.90 -13.05
N ILE A 296 9.04 11.76 -13.16
CA ILE A 296 9.47 11.18 -14.44
C ILE A 296 8.24 10.89 -15.31
N TYR A 297 7.25 10.18 -14.78
CA TYR A 297 6.05 9.80 -15.50
C TYR A 297 5.27 11.02 -16.00
N THR A 298 5.07 12.03 -15.16
CA THR A 298 4.36 13.25 -15.57
C THR A 298 5.12 14.03 -16.63
N ARG A 299 6.44 14.15 -16.50
CA ARG A 299 7.28 14.79 -17.51
C ARG A 299 7.26 14.04 -18.85
N CYS A 300 7.35 12.71 -18.83
CA CYS A 300 7.37 11.88 -20.03
C CYS A 300 6.01 11.82 -20.73
N CYS A 301 4.90 11.67 -19.97
CA CYS A 301 3.58 11.46 -20.56
C CYS A 301 2.85 12.76 -20.90
N HIS A 302 3.05 13.83 -20.13
CA HIS A 302 2.32 15.09 -20.30
C HIS A 302 3.22 16.24 -20.78
N GLY A 303 4.54 16.03 -20.86
CA GLY A 303 5.48 17.08 -21.25
C GLY A 303 5.62 18.19 -20.20
N THR A 304 4.94 18.13 -19.06
CA THR A 304 4.99 19.17 -18.03
C THR A 304 4.76 18.62 -16.63
N LEU A 305 5.41 19.23 -15.63
CA LEU A 305 5.18 18.94 -14.21
C LEU A 305 4.00 19.73 -13.64
N ALA A 306 3.41 20.67 -14.41
CA ALA A 306 2.25 21.46 -13.99
C ALA A 306 1.03 20.60 -13.65
N VAL A 307 0.93 19.39 -14.23
CA VAL A 307 -0.10 18.39 -13.90
C VAL A 307 -0.07 18.02 -12.41
N LEU A 308 1.06 18.12 -11.72
CA LEU A 308 1.14 17.81 -10.29
C LEU A 308 0.48 18.89 -9.42
N THR A 309 0.45 20.15 -9.86
CA THR A 309 0.02 21.29 -9.04
C THR A 309 -1.27 21.96 -9.51
N ALA A 310 -1.72 21.69 -10.74
CA ALA A 310 -2.91 22.32 -11.32
C ALA A 310 -4.20 21.95 -10.58
N SER A 311 -5.13 22.89 -10.45
CA SER A 311 -6.47 22.63 -9.93
C SER A 311 -7.27 21.76 -10.90
N CYS A 312 -8.10 20.87 -10.37
CA CYS A 312 -9.08 20.11 -11.14
C CYS A 312 -10.34 19.94 -10.30
N CYS A 313 -11.47 20.39 -10.82
CA CYS A 313 -12.77 20.35 -10.12
C CYS A 313 -13.22 18.92 -9.77
N VAL A 314 -12.80 17.92 -10.57
CA VAL A 314 -13.07 16.50 -10.29
C VAL A 314 -12.31 16.03 -9.04
N ASP A 315 -11.03 16.41 -8.88
CA ASP A 315 -10.26 16.06 -7.68
C ASP A 315 -10.82 16.73 -6.42
N ALA A 316 -11.24 18.00 -6.57
CA ALA A 316 -11.88 18.74 -5.50
C ALA A 316 -13.18 18.05 -5.05
N THR A 317 -14.03 17.65 -6.01
CA THR A 317 -15.32 16.99 -5.77
C THR A 317 -15.17 15.59 -5.18
N LEU A 318 -14.24 14.79 -5.72
CA LEU A 318 -13.93 13.47 -5.18
C LEU A 318 -13.38 13.57 -3.76
N GLY A 319 -12.45 14.49 -3.53
CA GLY A 319 -11.83 14.71 -2.23
C GLY A 319 -11.37 13.43 -1.55
N ILE A 320 -11.80 13.20 -0.31
CA ILE A 320 -11.42 12.01 0.49
C ILE A 320 -12.00 10.71 -0.06
N ARG A 321 -12.97 10.77 -0.99
CA ARG A 321 -13.74 9.62 -1.51
C ARG A 321 -12.89 8.77 -2.45
N SER A 322 -12.01 9.40 -3.24
CA SER A 322 -10.99 8.69 -4.01
C SER A 322 -9.76 8.46 -3.13
N LYS A 323 -9.26 7.22 -3.08
CA LYS A 323 -8.04 6.89 -2.35
C LYS A 323 -6.81 7.38 -3.10
N MET A 324 -6.76 7.10 -4.39
CA MET A 324 -5.60 7.37 -5.25
C MET A 324 -6.03 7.98 -6.57
N VAL A 325 -5.11 8.68 -7.23
CA VAL A 325 -5.32 9.24 -8.56
C VAL A 325 -4.70 8.36 -9.64
N MET A 326 -5.08 8.58 -10.90
CA MET A 326 -4.51 7.91 -12.05
C MET A 326 -3.76 8.94 -12.89
N LEU A 327 -2.42 8.99 -12.81
CA LEU A 327 -1.63 10.04 -13.47
C LEU A 327 -1.75 9.97 -14.99
N GLY A 328 -1.83 8.76 -15.57
CA GLY A 328 -2.08 8.58 -17.00
C GLY A 328 -3.53 8.85 -17.41
N GLY A 329 -4.42 9.00 -16.42
CA GLY A 329 -5.84 9.27 -16.59
C GLY A 329 -6.15 10.74 -16.85
N TYR A 330 -5.18 11.63 -16.65
CA TYR A 330 -5.32 13.04 -16.97
C TYR A 330 -5.11 13.35 -18.45
N LEU A 331 -5.66 14.49 -18.87
CA LEU A 331 -5.47 15.15 -20.15
C LEU A 331 -5.09 16.62 -19.85
N TRP A 332 -3.97 17.06 -20.41
CA TRP A 332 -3.47 18.43 -20.26
C TRP A 332 -3.66 19.19 -21.57
N GLU A 333 -4.59 20.14 -21.59
CA GLU A 333 -4.94 20.93 -22.78
C GLU A 333 -5.02 22.41 -22.41
N GLU A 334 -4.30 23.27 -23.15
CA GLU A 334 -4.36 24.73 -23.00
C GLU A 334 -4.13 25.24 -21.55
N GLY A 335 -3.32 24.53 -20.76
CA GLY A 335 -3.07 24.88 -19.36
C GLY A 335 -4.16 24.43 -18.38
N ILE A 336 -5.16 23.70 -18.88
CA ILE A 336 -6.29 23.18 -18.12
C ILE A 336 -6.16 21.66 -17.98
N LEU A 337 -6.46 21.16 -16.78
CA LEU A 337 -6.36 19.76 -16.44
C LEU A 337 -7.74 19.09 -16.43
N TYR A 338 -7.89 18.05 -17.26
CA TYR A 338 -9.08 17.23 -17.37
C TYR A 338 -8.82 15.76 -17.02
N TYR A 339 -9.85 15.07 -16.60
CA TYR A 339 -9.91 13.61 -16.53
C TYR A 339 -10.40 13.05 -17.86
N LYS A 340 -9.67 12.06 -18.39
CA LYS A 340 -10.08 11.27 -19.55
C LYS A 340 -11.33 10.47 -19.21
N ILE A 341 -12.18 10.23 -20.21
CA ILE A 341 -13.39 9.38 -20.07
C ILE A 341 -13.01 7.99 -19.51
N ILE A 342 -11.91 7.44 -20.03
CA ILE A 342 -11.37 6.14 -19.60
C ILE A 342 -11.00 6.15 -18.11
N ALA A 343 -10.48 7.26 -17.60
CA ALA A 343 -10.13 7.40 -16.19
C ALA A 343 -11.39 7.48 -15.33
N LEU A 344 -12.38 8.31 -15.72
CA LEU A 344 -13.67 8.39 -15.04
C LEU A 344 -14.32 7.00 -14.94
N LYS A 345 -14.32 6.24 -16.04
CA LYS A 345 -14.75 4.85 -16.08
C LYS A 345 -13.93 3.95 -15.13
N SER A 346 -12.61 4.10 -15.09
CA SER A 346 -11.74 3.31 -14.21
C SER A 346 -12.02 3.54 -12.72
N PHE A 347 -12.45 4.74 -12.35
CA PHE A 347 -12.90 5.05 -10.99
C PHE A 347 -14.35 4.63 -10.71
N GLY A 348 -15.06 4.09 -11.71
CA GLY A 348 -16.48 3.76 -11.60
C GLY A 348 -17.37 5.00 -11.42
N ILE A 349 -16.93 6.15 -11.91
CA ILE A 349 -17.70 7.39 -11.95
C ILE A 349 -18.75 7.28 -13.04
N LEU A 350 -19.98 7.64 -12.72
CA LEU A 350 -21.14 7.54 -13.59
C LEU A 350 -21.82 8.91 -13.74
N LYS A 351 -22.57 9.06 -14.82
CA LYS A 351 -23.42 10.21 -15.12
C LYS A 351 -24.87 9.87 -14.78
N MET A 352 -25.54 10.72 -14.02
CA MET A 352 -27.00 10.67 -13.87
C MET A 352 -27.61 11.86 -14.60
N THR A 353 -28.73 11.64 -15.28
CA THR A 353 -29.49 12.71 -15.94
C THR A 353 -30.89 12.76 -15.34
N GLU A 354 -31.35 13.94 -14.93
CA GLU A 354 -32.72 14.15 -14.47
C GLU A 354 -33.65 14.50 -15.64
N GLU A 355 -34.96 14.53 -15.38
CA GLU A 355 -35.99 14.77 -16.40
C GLU A 355 -35.87 16.15 -17.05
N ASP A 356 -35.31 17.13 -16.32
CA ASP A 356 -35.00 18.49 -16.79
C ASP A 356 -33.73 18.56 -17.65
N GLY A 357 -33.04 17.44 -17.86
CA GLY A 357 -31.77 17.36 -18.58
C GLY A 357 -30.55 17.72 -17.73
N ALA A 358 -30.70 18.01 -16.44
CA ALA A 358 -29.58 18.30 -15.56
C ALA A 358 -28.70 17.05 -15.37
N GLU A 359 -27.39 17.23 -15.53
CA GLU A 359 -26.42 16.15 -15.41
C GLU A 359 -25.70 16.19 -14.06
N PHE A 360 -25.52 15.01 -13.46
CA PHE A 360 -24.95 14.85 -12.14
C PHE A 360 -23.80 13.84 -12.12
N PHE A 361 -22.83 14.13 -11.25
CA PHE A 361 -21.65 13.33 -11.00
C PHE A 361 -21.93 12.31 -9.91
N VAL A 362 -21.96 11.03 -10.29
CA VAL A 362 -22.35 9.92 -9.43
C VAL A 362 -21.16 9.02 -9.11
N VAL A 363 -21.03 8.69 -7.83
CA VAL A 363 -20.03 7.75 -7.34
C VAL A 363 -20.68 6.66 -6.51
N ARG A 364 -19.98 5.54 -6.39
CA ARG A 364 -20.38 4.45 -5.50
C ARG A 364 -19.82 4.65 -4.11
N LYS A 365 -20.68 4.59 -3.10
CA LYS A 365 -20.28 4.68 -1.70
C LYS A 365 -19.90 3.29 -1.16
N VAL A 366 -18.62 3.12 -0.85
CA VAL A 366 -18.11 1.89 -0.24
C VAL A 366 -18.40 1.90 1.26
N HIS A 367 -19.14 0.91 1.75
CA HIS A 367 -19.42 0.69 3.17
C HIS A 367 -18.45 -0.34 3.76
N TRP A 368 -18.48 -0.52 5.08
CA TRP A 368 -17.55 -1.42 5.79
C TRP A 368 -17.71 -2.88 5.38
N VAL A 369 -18.90 -3.44 5.62
CA VAL A 369 -19.18 -4.88 5.46
C VAL A 369 -20.25 -5.11 4.40
N THR A 370 -21.26 -4.26 4.34
CA THR A 370 -22.42 -4.44 3.46
C THR A 370 -22.16 -3.87 2.06
N VAL A 371 -22.76 -4.48 1.05
CA VAL A 371 -22.91 -3.85 -0.27
C VAL A 371 -24.40 -3.59 -0.50
N PRO A 372 -24.89 -2.38 -0.17
CA PRO A 372 -26.30 -2.07 -0.37
C PRO A 372 -26.64 -2.10 -1.87
N ARG A 373 -27.91 -2.39 -2.20
CA ARG A 373 -28.40 -2.31 -3.58
C ARG A 373 -28.40 -0.86 -4.09
N ASN A 374 -28.69 0.08 -3.19
CA ASN A 374 -28.74 1.52 -3.45
C ASN A 374 -27.47 2.18 -2.91
N ASP A 375 -26.35 1.97 -3.60
CA ASP A 375 -25.04 2.45 -3.17
C ASP A 375 -24.44 3.53 -4.08
N LEU A 376 -25.25 4.05 -5.02
CA LEU A 376 -24.88 5.14 -5.90
C LEU A 376 -25.38 6.47 -5.35
N PHE A 377 -24.47 7.43 -5.24
CA PHE A 377 -24.73 8.75 -4.68
C PHE A 377 -24.27 9.84 -5.65
N VAL A 378 -25.12 10.84 -5.80
CA VAL A 378 -24.80 12.10 -6.47
C VAL A 378 -23.94 12.93 -5.51
N ILE A 379 -22.78 13.40 -5.98
CA ILE A 379 -21.87 14.23 -5.18
C ILE A 379 -21.50 15.56 -5.85
N GLY A 380 -21.90 15.77 -7.11
CA GLY A 380 -21.72 17.04 -7.81
C GLY A 380 -22.70 17.23 -8.96
N SER A 381 -22.95 18.47 -9.34
CA SER A 381 -23.62 18.86 -10.59
C SER A 381 -22.57 19.01 -11.70
N VAL A 382 -22.96 18.72 -12.94
CA VAL A 382 -22.07 18.81 -14.10
C VAL A 382 -22.58 19.90 -15.04
N LEU A 383 -21.72 20.88 -15.33
CA LEU A 383 -22.00 21.94 -16.31
C LEU A 383 -20.90 21.94 -17.37
N GLY A 384 -21.24 21.48 -18.58
CA GLY A 384 -20.25 21.27 -19.64
C GLY A 384 -19.15 20.31 -19.18
N HIS A 385 -17.90 20.78 -19.12
CA HIS A 385 -16.76 19.99 -18.65
C HIS A 385 -16.52 20.09 -17.14
N ARG A 386 -17.24 20.92 -16.41
CA ARG A 386 -16.97 21.20 -14.98
C ARG A 386 -17.87 20.40 -14.06
N VAL A 387 -17.35 20.10 -12.89
CA VAL A 387 -18.07 19.43 -11.80
C VAL A 387 -18.06 20.32 -10.58
N GLU A 388 -19.25 20.68 -10.09
CA GLU A 388 -19.41 21.48 -8.87
C GLU A 388 -19.93 20.58 -7.74
N PRO A 389 -19.29 20.58 -6.56
CA PRO A 389 -19.77 19.79 -5.42
C PRO A 389 -21.19 20.19 -5.03
N CYS A 390 -22.04 19.19 -4.78
CA CYS A 390 -23.41 19.42 -4.34
C CYS A 390 -23.74 18.61 -3.07
N ARG A 391 -24.95 18.81 -2.51
CA ARG A 391 -25.40 18.03 -1.36
C ARG A 391 -25.53 16.56 -1.76
N GLU A 392 -24.86 15.70 -1.00
CA GLU A 392 -24.85 14.26 -1.24
C GLU A 392 -26.28 13.71 -1.13
N ARG A 393 -26.75 13.02 -2.18
CA ARG A 393 -28.07 12.40 -2.24
C ARG A 393 -28.03 11.09 -3.00
N LEU A 394 -29.04 10.25 -2.78
CA LEU A 394 -29.15 8.98 -3.49
C LEU A 394 -29.39 9.23 -4.99
N CYS A 395 -28.77 8.40 -5.83
CA CYS A 395 -29.02 8.41 -7.27
C CYS A 395 -30.40 7.81 -7.56
N THR A 396 -31.30 8.62 -8.14
CA THR A 396 -32.69 8.25 -8.47
C THR A 396 -32.97 8.19 -9.97
N GLY A 397 -32.15 8.86 -10.79
CA GLY A 397 -32.34 8.97 -12.23
C GLY A 397 -31.63 7.86 -13.04
N PRO A 398 -31.86 7.83 -14.37
CA PRO A 398 -31.13 6.97 -15.29
C PRO A 398 -29.63 7.26 -15.25
N ILE A 399 -28.84 6.19 -15.33
CA ILE A 399 -27.38 6.24 -15.20
C ILE A 399 -26.71 5.84 -16.50
N THR A 400 -25.73 6.61 -16.93
CA THR A 400 -24.90 6.37 -18.11
C THR A 400 -23.42 6.64 -17.78
N LEU A 401 -22.52 6.42 -18.74
CA LEU A 401 -21.14 6.90 -18.64
C LEU A 401 -21.02 8.33 -19.20
N PHE A 402 -19.98 9.04 -18.79
CA PHE A 402 -19.62 10.30 -19.42
C PHE A 402 -19.06 10.04 -20.83
N ASP A 403 -19.49 10.86 -21.76
CA ASP A 403 -19.08 10.91 -23.17
C ASP A 403 -18.02 11.98 -23.44
N ARG A 404 -17.63 12.74 -22.41
CA ARG A 404 -16.68 13.84 -22.49
C ARG A 404 -15.72 13.89 -21.30
N HIS A 405 -14.63 14.61 -21.48
CA HIS A 405 -13.64 14.87 -20.43
C HIS A 405 -14.19 15.86 -19.40
N LEU A 406 -13.84 15.66 -18.12
CA LEU A 406 -14.30 16.52 -17.03
C LEU A 406 -13.11 17.12 -16.28
N GLY A 407 -13.15 18.40 -15.94
CA GLY A 407 -12.06 19.07 -15.26
C GLY A 407 -12.11 20.60 -15.32
N GLY A 408 -10.95 21.21 -15.21
CA GLY A 408 -10.78 22.65 -15.10
C GLY A 408 -10.94 23.22 -13.70
N ASP A 409 -10.73 24.53 -13.58
CA ASP A 409 -10.78 25.24 -12.30
C ASP A 409 -12.23 25.58 -11.89
N LEU A 410 -12.52 25.49 -10.60
CA LEU A 410 -13.78 25.96 -10.00
C LEU A 410 -13.86 27.50 -10.01
N HIS A 411 -12.73 28.21 -9.97
CA HIS A 411 -12.71 29.66 -9.81
C HIS A 411 -12.74 30.49 -11.10
N GLN A 412 -12.73 29.87 -12.28
CA GLN A 412 -12.90 30.60 -13.54
C GLN A 412 -14.39 30.86 -13.80
N THR A 413 -15.03 31.72 -13.01
CA THR A 413 -16.25 32.42 -13.45
C THR A 413 -15.83 33.55 -14.37
N GLY A 414 -16.13 33.42 -15.66
CA GLY A 414 -16.14 34.53 -16.62
C GLY A 414 -14.85 34.76 -17.41
N SER A 415 -14.65 34.01 -18.49
CA SER A 415 -14.21 34.53 -19.80
C SER A 415 -14.05 33.38 -20.80
N SER A 416 -15.16 32.82 -21.23
CA SER A 416 -15.23 32.22 -22.55
C SER A 416 -16.62 32.48 -23.06
N ARG A 417 -16.77 33.61 -23.75
CA ARG A 417 -17.82 33.75 -24.75
C ARG A 417 -17.66 32.54 -25.66
N SER A 418 -18.63 31.62 -25.57
CA SER A 418 -18.95 30.69 -26.63
C SER A 418 -18.96 31.46 -27.95
N ARG A 419 -17.88 31.38 -28.72
CA ARG A 419 -17.97 31.59 -30.16
C ARG A 419 -18.70 30.36 -30.68
N LEU A 420 -20.02 30.47 -30.68
CA LEU A 420 -20.88 29.63 -31.48
C LEU A 420 -20.39 29.79 -32.93
N ILE A 421 -19.59 28.85 -33.41
CA ILE A 421 -19.30 28.75 -34.84
C ILE A 421 -20.59 28.28 -35.47
N ARG A 422 -21.44 29.25 -35.83
CA ARG A 422 -22.54 29.06 -36.77
C ARG A 422 -21.90 28.84 -38.13
N VAL A 423 -21.78 27.58 -38.53
CA VAL A 423 -21.46 27.21 -39.92
C VAL A 423 -22.74 27.48 -40.72
N ASP A 424 -22.84 28.66 -41.32
CA ASP A 424 -23.80 28.91 -42.39
C ASP A 424 -23.30 28.16 -43.63
N ASN A 425 -24.01 27.10 -44.00
CA ASN A 425 -23.86 26.44 -45.29
C ASN A 425 -24.22 27.43 -46.41
N LYS A 426 -23.21 27.92 -47.12
CA LYS A 426 -23.41 28.58 -48.41
C LYS A 426 -22.71 27.75 -49.50
N VAL A 427 -23.55 27.07 -50.28
CA VAL A 427 -23.17 26.42 -51.54
C VAL A 427 -22.82 27.51 -52.55
N ILE A 428 -21.57 27.55 -53.02
CA ILE A 428 -21.22 28.15 -54.31
C ILE A 428 -20.14 27.27 -54.98
N ASP A 429 -20.45 26.95 -56.23
CA ASP A 429 -19.74 26.15 -57.22
C ASP A 429 -18.44 26.85 -57.72
N GLY A 430 -17.43 26.08 -58.15
CA GLY A 430 -16.30 26.63 -58.93
C GLY A 430 -14.87 26.13 -58.63
N LYS A 431 -14.44 25.15 -59.45
CA LYS A 431 -13.08 24.75 -59.89
C LYS A 431 -11.83 25.48 -59.34
N GLY A 432 -10.82 24.70 -58.95
CA GLY A 432 -9.40 25.12 -58.99
C GLY A 432 -8.43 24.32 -58.12
N THR A 433 -7.65 23.44 -58.75
CA THR A 433 -6.51 22.67 -58.22
C THR A 433 -5.46 23.48 -57.43
N ARG A 434 -4.95 22.94 -56.30
CA ARG A 434 -3.53 22.55 -56.11
C ARG A 434 -3.24 21.95 -54.72
N SER A 435 -2.26 21.04 -54.74
CA SER A 435 -1.76 20.14 -53.70
C SER A 435 -1.02 20.84 -52.55
N ALA A 436 -1.13 20.30 -51.34
CA ALA A 436 -0.04 20.24 -50.36
C ALA A 436 -0.34 19.17 -49.29
N ALA A 437 0.39 18.05 -49.37
CA ALA A 437 0.44 17.04 -48.33
C ALA A 437 1.25 17.55 -47.13
N VAL A 438 0.71 17.39 -45.92
CA VAL A 438 1.47 17.49 -44.67
C VAL A 438 1.08 16.34 -43.76
N ILE A 439 2.08 15.51 -43.48
CA ILE A 439 2.09 14.39 -42.53
C ILE A 439 2.16 14.95 -41.10
N PRO A 440 1.52 14.30 -40.11
CA PRO A 440 2.25 14.02 -38.89
C PRO A 440 2.17 12.54 -38.46
N ASN A 441 3.37 11.95 -38.43
CA ASN A 441 3.85 10.94 -37.47
C ASN A 441 3.48 11.35 -36.03
N SER A 442 3.36 10.49 -35.02
CA SER A 442 3.55 9.05 -34.89
C SER A 442 2.89 8.63 -33.56
N THR A 443 2.13 7.54 -33.61
CA THR A 443 1.58 6.82 -32.46
C THR A 443 2.70 6.10 -31.69
N CYS A 444 2.89 6.42 -30.41
CA CYS A 444 3.64 5.57 -29.49
C CYS A 444 2.77 4.37 -29.09
N THR A 445 2.73 3.36 -29.95
CA THR A 445 2.32 2.00 -29.62
C THR A 445 3.56 1.12 -29.51
N SER A 446 4.05 0.89 -28.29
CA SER A 446 4.86 -0.30 -28.02
C SER A 446 3.96 -1.32 -27.32
N SER A 447 3.42 -2.23 -28.13
CA SER A 447 2.79 -3.46 -27.69
C SER A 447 3.84 -4.56 -27.82
N ALA A 448 4.50 -4.91 -26.72
CA ALA A 448 5.21 -6.18 -26.64
C ALA A 448 4.19 -7.26 -26.31
N HIS A 449 3.72 -7.95 -27.34
CA HIS A 449 2.99 -9.21 -27.23
C HIS A 449 3.94 -10.27 -26.64
N LEU A 450 3.76 -10.63 -25.37
CA LEU A 450 4.22 -11.92 -24.84
C LEU A 450 2.97 -12.74 -24.51
N SER A 451 2.59 -13.61 -25.45
CA SER A 451 1.58 -14.64 -25.22
C SER A 451 2.24 -15.75 -24.41
N VAL A 452 2.00 -15.77 -23.11
CA VAL A 452 2.32 -16.94 -22.27
C VAL A 452 1.02 -17.67 -21.99
N LYS A 453 0.81 -18.79 -22.70
CA LYS A 453 -0.19 -19.79 -22.36
C LYS A 453 0.20 -20.38 -20.99
N TYR A 454 -0.65 -20.17 -19.99
CA TYR A 454 -0.66 -21.02 -18.80
C TYR A 454 -1.90 -21.91 -18.90
N GLU A 455 -1.69 -23.18 -19.27
CA GLU A 455 -2.67 -24.24 -19.02
C GLU A 455 -2.57 -24.58 -17.53
N LEU A 456 -3.55 -24.09 -16.75
CA LEU A 456 -3.79 -24.58 -15.39
C LEU A 456 -4.69 -25.81 -15.49
N ASN A 457 -4.08 -26.99 -15.58
CA ASN A 457 -4.73 -28.24 -15.21
C ASN A 457 -4.67 -28.35 -13.68
N ILE A 458 -5.79 -28.07 -13.02
CA ILE A 458 -5.98 -28.37 -11.61
C ILE A 458 -6.85 -29.63 -11.54
N ASP A 459 -6.21 -30.79 -11.42
CA ASP A 459 -6.88 -32.02 -11.03
C ASP A 459 -7.15 -31.99 -9.52
N PHE A 460 -8.43 -31.95 -9.16
CA PHE A 460 -8.90 -32.24 -7.81
C PHE A 460 -9.13 -33.75 -7.70
N THR A 461 -8.12 -34.48 -7.22
CA THR A 461 -8.36 -35.82 -6.64
C THR A 461 -7.95 -35.80 -5.17
N ALA A 462 -8.97 -35.63 -4.33
CA ALA A 462 -8.90 -35.92 -2.92
C ALA A 462 -8.69 -37.44 -2.72
N SER A 463 -7.56 -37.83 -2.15
CA SER A 463 -7.38 -39.14 -1.56
C SER A 463 -7.57 -39.02 -0.05
N VAL A 464 -8.81 -39.24 0.38
CA VAL A 464 -9.10 -39.74 1.72
C VAL A 464 -8.61 -41.17 1.77
N ASN A 465 -7.74 -41.52 2.73
CA ASN A 465 -7.86 -42.78 3.47
C ASN A 465 -6.85 -42.91 4.62
N LYS A 466 -7.46 -43.14 5.80
CA LYS A 466 -7.02 -43.83 7.03
C LYS A 466 -5.76 -43.37 7.76
#